data_AF-A0A1W9VQ71-F1
#
_entry.id   AF-A0A1W9VQ71-F1
#
_cell.length_a   1.000
_cell.length_b   1.000
_cell.length_c   1.000
_cell.angle_alpha   90.00
_cell.angle_beta   90.00
_cell.angle_gamma   90.00
#
_symmetry.space_group_name_H-M   'P 1'
#
loop_
_entity.id
_entity.type
_entity.pdbx_description
1 polymer ?
#
loop_
_entity_poly.entity_id
_entity_poly.type
_entity_poly.pdbx_seq_one_letter_code
_entity_poly.pdbx_strand_id
1 'polypeptide(L)'
;MSIKKVVVVLNGELKGNKEGYKKLIGGKDVFFIAADGGALLLESMGFLPDVIIGDFDSLTKAQYQRYEKLGAKIIKFPAEKGETDGELALHLEMG
;
A
#
# COMPACT_ATOMS: atom_id res chain seq x y z
N MET A 1 -4.01 -5.85 -18.56
CA MET A 1 -3.24 -6.69 -17.61
C MET A 1 -4.23 -7.59 -16.90
N SER A 2 -3.95 -8.88 -16.72
CA SER A 2 -4.82 -9.76 -15.91
C SER A 2 -4.20 -9.82 -14.54
N ILE A 3 -4.76 -9.10 -13.56
CA ILE A 3 -4.27 -9.13 -12.18
C ILE A 3 -4.44 -10.55 -11.64
N LYS A 4 -3.34 -11.15 -11.15
CA LYS A 4 -3.33 -12.51 -10.61
C LYS A 4 -3.07 -12.56 -9.11
N LYS A 5 -2.50 -11.49 -8.56
CA LYS A 5 -2.17 -11.38 -7.15
C LYS A 5 -2.44 -9.96 -6.67
N VAL A 6 -3.08 -9.85 -5.53
CA VAL A 6 -3.17 -8.60 -4.78
C VAL A 6 -2.33 -8.74 -3.52
N VAL A 7 -1.53 -7.73 -3.23
CA VAL A 7 -0.70 -7.67 -2.02
C VAL A 7 -1.10 -6.43 -1.24
N VAL A 8 -1.66 -6.65 -0.06
CA VAL A 8 -1.97 -5.58 0.90
C VAL A 8 -0.80 -5.44 1.87
N VAL A 9 -0.26 -4.23 1.99
CA VAL A 9 0.85 -3.91 2.89
C VAL A 9 0.33 -2.97 3.99
N LEU A 10 0.41 -3.45 5.23
CA LEU A 10 0.04 -2.68 6.42
C LEU A 10 1.23 -1.87 6.96
N ASN A 11 0.93 -0.87 7.78
CA ASN A 11 1.94 -0.10 8.49
C ASN A 11 2.56 -0.95 9.63
N GLY A 12 3.79 -1.42 9.43
CA GLY A 12 4.48 -2.29 10.38
C GLY A 12 5.93 -2.58 9.99
N GLU A 13 6.58 -3.46 10.75
CA GLU A 13 7.99 -3.82 10.57
C GLU A 13 8.16 -5.25 10.03
N LEU A 14 9.11 -5.41 9.10
CA LEU A 14 9.51 -6.75 8.65
C LEU A 14 10.42 -7.39 9.70
N LYS A 15 9.93 -8.47 10.33
CA LYS A 15 10.72 -9.28 11.27
C LYS A 15 11.61 -10.33 10.58
N GLY A 16 11.44 -10.53 9.27
CA GLY A 16 12.13 -11.55 8.48
C GLY A 16 13.08 -10.99 7.43
N ASN A 17 13.64 -11.89 6.62
CA ASN A 17 14.54 -11.50 5.53
C ASN A 17 13.78 -10.74 4.43
N LYS A 18 14.19 -9.50 4.19
CA LYS A 18 13.61 -8.60 3.19
C LYS A 18 13.62 -9.17 1.76
N GLU A 19 14.67 -9.87 1.35
CA GLU A 19 14.73 -10.48 0.02
C GLU A 19 13.75 -11.65 -0.12
N GLY A 20 13.51 -12.40 0.97
CA GLY A 20 12.49 -13.44 1.03
C GLY A 20 11.10 -12.87 0.73
N TYR A 21 10.74 -11.76 1.39
CA TYR A 21 9.48 -11.06 1.12
C TYR A 21 9.42 -10.54 -0.31
N LYS A 22 10.47 -9.89 -0.82
CA LYS A 22 10.52 -9.41 -2.21
C LYS A 22 10.25 -10.52 -3.22
N LYS A 23 10.84 -11.70 -3.03
CA LYS A 23 10.62 -12.87 -3.91
C LYS A 23 9.20 -13.41 -3.82
N LEU A 24 8.58 -13.36 -2.63
CA LEU A 24 7.22 -13.84 -2.40
C LEU A 24 6.16 -12.93 -3.05
N ILE A 25 6.30 -11.62 -2.86
CA ILE A 25 5.31 -10.64 -3.29
C ILE A 25 5.53 -10.17 -4.73
N GLY A 26 6.77 -10.14 -5.20
CA GLY A 26 7.12 -9.73 -6.56
C GLY A 26 6.61 -10.71 -7.63
N GLY A 27 6.63 -10.24 -8.89
CA GLY A 27 6.20 -11.01 -10.04
C GLY A 27 5.54 -10.13 -11.10
N LYS A 28 5.10 -10.76 -12.19
CA LYS A 28 4.19 -10.11 -13.14
C LYS A 28 2.77 -10.11 -12.57
N ASP A 29 1.96 -9.14 -12.98
CA ASP A 29 0.52 -9.11 -12.67
C ASP A 29 0.17 -9.04 -11.17
N VAL A 30 0.98 -8.33 -10.39
CA VAL A 30 0.74 -8.05 -8.97
C VAL A 30 0.19 -6.64 -8.83
N PHE A 31 -0.87 -6.49 -8.03
CA PHE A 31 -1.46 -5.21 -7.66
C PHE A 31 -1.18 -4.94 -6.18
N PHE A 32 -0.55 -3.81 -5.89
CA PHE A 32 -0.12 -3.43 -4.55
C PHE A 32 -1.05 -2.39 -3.94
N ILE A 33 -1.62 -2.73 -2.79
CA ILE A 33 -2.43 -1.82 -1.96
C ILE A 33 -1.65 -1.55 -0.68
N ALA A 34 -1.40 -0.27 -0.38
CA ALA A 34 -0.77 0.16 0.86
C ALA A 34 -1.81 0.78 1.80
N ALA A 35 -1.88 0.29 3.03
CA ALA A 35 -2.62 0.93 4.10
C ALA A 35 -1.72 1.97 4.77
N ASP A 36 -2.01 3.25 4.50
CA ASP A 36 -1.27 4.44 4.93
C ASP A 36 0.27 4.27 4.92
N GLY A 37 0.90 4.21 6.10
CA GLY A 37 2.35 4.03 6.26
C GLY A 37 2.92 2.77 5.62
N GLY A 38 2.09 1.78 5.29
CA GLY A 38 2.46 0.60 4.48
C GLY A 38 3.09 0.97 3.13
N ALA A 39 2.83 2.17 2.61
CA ALA A 39 3.45 2.67 1.38
C ALA A 39 4.98 2.80 1.52
N LEU A 40 5.44 3.28 2.69
CA LEU A 40 6.87 3.41 2.99
C LEU A 40 7.55 2.06 3.07
N LEU A 41 6.87 1.07 3.67
CA LEU A 41 7.39 -0.28 3.78
C LEU A 41 7.52 -0.93 2.40
N LEU A 42 6.48 -0.82 1.58
CA LEU A 42 6.47 -1.33 0.21
C LEU A 42 7.57 -0.69 -0.64
N GLU A 43 7.73 0.63 -0.55
CA GLU A 43 8.80 1.35 -1.21
C GLU A 43 10.19 0.90 -0.75
N SER A 44 10.38 0.65 0.55
CA SER A 44 11.65 0.13 1.05
C SER A 44 11.99 -1.20 0.37
N MET A 45 10.98 -2.00 0.00
CA MET A 45 11.12 -3.26 -0.73
C MET A 45 11.33 -3.06 -2.24
N GLY A 46 11.36 -1.83 -2.75
CA GLY A 46 11.60 -1.51 -4.16
C GLY A 46 10.37 -1.67 -5.05
N PHE A 47 9.18 -1.68 -4.46
CA PHE A 47 7.90 -1.68 -5.17
C PHE A 47 7.17 -0.37 -4.90
N LEU A 48 6.34 0.07 -5.85
CA LEU A 48 5.49 1.23 -5.66
C LEU A 48 4.04 0.77 -5.46
N PRO A 49 3.26 1.46 -4.61
CA PRO A 49 1.84 1.15 -4.45
C PRO A 49 1.06 1.55 -5.70
N ASP A 50 0.12 0.70 -6.12
CA ASP A 50 -0.90 1.06 -7.10
C ASP A 50 -2.02 1.88 -6.42
N VAL A 51 -2.33 1.55 -5.16
CA VAL A 51 -3.31 2.25 -4.32
C VAL A 51 -2.72 2.51 -2.94
N ILE A 52 -2.97 3.70 -2.40
CA ILE A 52 -2.75 4.00 -0.98
C ILE A 52 -4.09 4.40 -0.36
N ILE A 53 -4.45 3.76 0.74
CA ILE A 53 -5.71 3.95 1.46
C ILE A 53 -5.45 4.29 2.92
N GLY A 54 -6.13 5.32 3.42
CA GLY A 54 -6.08 5.67 4.85
C GLY A 54 -6.42 7.13 5.13
N ASP A 55 -6.11 7.59 6.33
CA ASP A 55 -6.26 9.00 6.74
C ASP A 55 -5.02 9.86 6.46
N PHE A 56 -3.89 9.20 6.19
CA PHE A 56 -2.59 9.78 5.83
C PHE A 56 -1.89 10.49 6.98
N ASP A 57 -2.05 9.99 8.21
CA ASP A 57 -1.32 10.50 9.37
C ASP A 57 0.15 10.02 9.42
N SER A 58 0.45 8.90 8.75
CA SER A 58 1.76 8.27 8.74
C SER A 58 2.67 8.77 7.59
N LEU A 59 2.12 9.53 6.64
CA LEU A 59 2.85 10.08 5.50
C LEU A 59 3.02 11.60 5.59
N THR A 60 4.22 12.08 5.28
CA THR A 60 4.44 13.52 5.07
C THR A 60 3.76 13.99 3.79
N LYS A 61 3.41 15.29 3.72
CA LYS A 61 2.87 15.92 2.51
C LYS A 61 3.74 15.69 1.26
N ALA A 62 5.06 15.67 1.43
CA ALA A 62 6.00 15.42 0.34
C ALA A 62 5.92 13.97 -0.18
N GLN A 63 5.82 12.98 0.73
CA GLN A 63 5.65 11.58 0.36
C GLN A 63 4.30 11.35 -0.33
N TYR A 64 3.22 11.88 0.22
CA TYR A 64 1.88 11.85 -0.39
C TYR A 64 1.91 12.35 -1.85
N GLN A 65 2.42 13.56 -2.05
CA GLN A 65 2.48 14.18 -3.39
C GLN A 65 3.39 13.42 -4.35
N ARG A 66 4.43 12.76 -3.82
CA ARG A 66 5.32 11.95 -4.62
C ARG A 66 4.62 10.69 -5.12
N TYR A 67 3.88 9.97 -4.27
CA TYR A 67 3.15 8.78 -4.69
C TYR A 67 2.06 9.10 -5.71
N GLU A 68 1.32 10.18 -5.50
CA GLU A 68 0.32 10.68 -6.45
C GLU A 68 0.96 10.97 -7.83
N LYS A 69 2.11 11.65 -7.86
CA LYS A 69 2.87 11.91 -9.10
C LYS A 69 3.41 10.65 -9.77
N LEU A 70 3.72 9.62 -9.00
CA LEU A 70 4.16 8.32 -9.51
C LEU A 70 3.00 7.45 -10.02
N GLY A 71 1.76 7.94 -9.92
CA GLY A 71 0.56 7.28 -10.46
C GLY A 71 -0.19 6.42 -9.45
N ALA A 72 0.17 6.45 -8.16
CA ALA A 72 -0.60 5.76 -7.13
C ALA A 72 -1.98 6.40 -6.98
N LYS A 73 -3.04 5.60 -7.01
CA LYS A 73 -4.39 6.06 -6.69
C LYS A 73 -4.50 6.29 -5.19
N ILE A 74 -4.88 7.50 -4.81
CA ILE A 74 -5.00 7.87 -3.40
C ILE A 74 -6.47 7.84 -2.98
N ILE A 75 -6.78 7.09 -1.93
CA ILE A 75 -8.14 6.94 -1.41
C ILE A 75 -8.15 7.37 0.05
N LYS A 76 -8.70 8.56 0.29
CA LYS A 76 -8.73 9.18 1.61
C LYS A 76 -9.98 8.84 2.38
N PHE A 77 -9.79 8.41 3.62
CA PHE A 77 -10.83 8.25 4.62
C PHE A 77 -10.60 9.21 5.79
N PRO A 78 -11.67 9.63 6.50
CA PRO A 78 -11.51 10.36 7.75
C PRO A 78 -10.84 9.50 8.83
N ALA A 79 -10.20 10.14 9.80
CA ALA A 79 -9.61 9.45 10.96
C ALA A 79 -10.70 8.91 11.92
N GLU A 80 -11.85 9.57 12.00
CA GLU A 80 -13.00 9.19 12.86
C GLU A 80 -13.85 8.05 12.23
N LYS A 81 -13.21 7.07 11.61
CA LYS A 81 -13.88 5.88 11.05
C LYS A 81 -13.88 4.73 12.07
N GLY A 82 -14.80 3.79 11.90
CA GLY A 82 -14.88 2.60 12.77
C GLY A 82 -13.87 1.51 12.38
N GLU A 83 -13.46 1.51 11.11
CA GLU A 83 -12.57 0.52 10.52
C GLU A 83 -11.11 0.99 10.48
N THR A 84 -10.18 0.07 10.67
CA THR A 84 -8.75 0.32 10.44
C THR A 84 -8.44 0.47 8.94
N ASP A 85 -7.32 1.12 8.60
CA ASP A 85 -6.89 1.23 7.19
C ASP A 85 -6.68 -0.14 6.52
N GLY A 86 -6.28 -1.14 7.30
CA GLY A 86 -6.15 -2.52 6.82
C GLY A 86 -7.49 -3.16 6.47
N GLU A 87 -8.52 -2.94 7.30
CA GLU A 87 -9.87 -3.41 6.99
C GLU A 87 -10.43 -2.71 5.75
N LEU A 88 -10.22 -1.40 5.62
CA LEU A 88 -10.58 -0.66 4.41
C LEU A 88 -9.88 -1.20 3.15
N ALA A 89 -8.59 -1.55 3.27
CA ALA A 89 -7.83 -2.12 2.16
C ALA A 89 -8.40 -3.46 1.66
N LEU A 90 -8.97 -4.28 2.56
CA LEU A 90 -9.61 -5.56 2.21
C LEU A 90 -10.98 -5.38 1.54
N HIS A 91 -11.70 -4.31 1.89
CA HIS A 91 -12.99 -3.97 1.27
C HIS A 91 -12.85 -3.19 -0.03
N LEU A 92 -11.62 -2.94 -0.48
CA LEU A 92 -11.38 -2.20 -1.71
C LEU A 92 -11.92 -2.99 -2.91
N GLU A 93 -13.03 -2.53 -3.46
CA GLU A 93 -13.55 -3.08 -4.72
C GLU A 93 -12.62 -2.68 -5.87
N MET A 94 -11.99 -3.69 -6.47
CA MET A 94 -11.19 -3.54 -7.67
C MET A 94 -12.13 -3.72 -8.86
N GLY A 95 -12.60 -2.60 -9.43
CA GLY A 95 -13.48 -2.57 -10.59
C GLY A 95 -12.88 -3.14 -11.86
#